data_AF-A0A950E625-F1
#
_entry.id   AF-A0A950E625-F1
#
_cell.length_a   1.000
_cell.length_b   1.000
_cell.length_c   1.000
_cell.angle_alpha   90.00
_cell.angle_beta   90.00
_cell.angle_gamma   90.00
#
_symmetry.space_group_name_H-M   'P 1'
#
loop_
_entity.id
_entity.type
_entity.pdbx_description
1 polymer ?
#
loop_
_entity_poly.entity_id
_entity_poly.type
_entity_poly.pdbx_seq_one_letter_code
_entity_poly.pdbx_strand_id
1 'polypeptide(L)' 'MTQYTSVTDSDRKEMLDAIGVGSIEELFADIPAALRLNRPLALDAGLSEQEVFEELKALAARSTSAEDEISFLGAGMY' A
#
# COMPACT_ATOMS: atom_id res chain seq x y z
N MET A 1 -3.34 13.22 -7.32
CA MET A 1 -2.97 11.83 -6.98
C MET A 1 -1.90 11.90 -5.91
N THR A 2 -2.24 11.47 -4.70
CA THR A 2 -1.30 11.45 -3.57
C THR A 2 -0.43 10.20 -3.72
N GLN A 3 0.88 10.38 -3.84
CA GLN A 3 1.84 9.28 -3.91
C GLN A 3 2.41 9.06 -2.50
N TYR A 4 2.43 7.82 -2.02
CA TYR A 4 2.94 7.52 -0.67
C TYR A 4 4.41 7.89 -0.50
N THR A 5 5.21 7.68 -1.55
CA THR A 5 6.62 8.07 -1.59
C THR A 5 6.76 9.51 -2.08
N SER A 6 7.46 10.34 -1.31
CA SER A 6 7.79 11.71 -1.72
C SER A 6 8.89 11.80 -2.79
N VAL A 7 9.60 10.70 -3.02
CA VAL A 7 10.72 10.61 -3.98
C VAL A 7 10.18 10.66 -5.40
N THR A 8 10.67 11.64 -6.17
CA THR A 8 10.39 11.78 -7.61
C THR A 8 11.31 10.91 -8.45
N ASP A 9 11.02 10.81 -9.75
CA ASP A 9 11.91 10.11 -10.69
C ASP A 9 13.26 10.82 -10.85
N SER A 10 13.31 12.14 -10.68
CA SER A 10 14.56 12.91 -10.67
C SER A 10 15.40 12.55 -9.45
N ASP A 11 14.79 12.56 -8.26
CA ASP A 11 15.47 12.19 -7.02
C ASP A 11 16.00 10.76 -7.10
N ARG A 12 15.20 9.84 -7.65
CA ARG A 12 15.61 8.44 -7.87
C ARG A 12 16.84 8.37 -8.75
N LYS A 13 16.86 9.11 -9.86
CA LYS A 13 18.01 9.15 -10.76
C LYS A 13 19.26 9.68 -10.05
N GLU A 14 19.14 10.80 -9.34
CA GLU A 14 20.27 11.38 -8.59
C GLU A 14 20.82 10.40 -7.54
N MET A 15 19.95 9.67 -6.83
CA MET A 15 20.37 8.66 -5.87
C MET A 15 21.10 7.48 -6.53
N LEU A 16 20.62 6.98 -7.67
CA LEU A 16 21.26 5.88 -8.40
C LEU A 16 22.62 6.31 -8.96
N ASP A 17 22.71 7.52 -9.52
CA ASP A 17 23.95 8.11 -10.01
C ASP A 17 24.97 8.28 -8.86
N ALA A 18 24.52 8.72 -7.68
CA ALA A 18 25.37 8.92 -6.51
C ALA A 18 26.00 7.62 -5.98
N ILE A 19 25.31 6.49 -6.10
CA ILE A 19 25.80 5.17 -5.68
C ILE A 19 26.39 4.35 -6.83
N GLY A 20 26.37 4.89 -8.06
CA GLY A 20 27.02 4.32 -9.23
C GLY A 20 26.34 3.10 -9.84
N VAL A 21 25.02 2.97 -9.71
CA VAL A 21 24.24 1.86 -10.30
C VAL A 21 23.28 2.38 -11.37
N GLY A 22 23.00 1.57 -12.39
CA GLY A 22 22.17 1.97 -13.53
C GLY A 22 20.66 1.78 -13.32
N SER A 23 20.26 0.98 -12.32
CA SER A 23 18.89 0.55 -12.12
C SER A 23 18.59 0.15 -10.68
N ILE A 24 17.31 0.09 -10.32
CA ILE A 24 16.87 -0.41 -9.01
C ILE A 24 17.14 -1.92 -8.90
N GLU A 25 17.07 -2.65 -10.01
CA GLU A 25 17.30 -4.09 -10.09
C GLU A 25 18.73 -4.47 -9.67
N GLU A 26 19.72 -3.61 -9.95
CA GLU A 26 21.11 -3.79 -9.53
C GLU A 26 21.28 -3.76 -8.01
N LEU A 27 20.41 -3.05 -7.28
CA LEU A 27 20.43 -3.03 -5.81
C LEU A 27 20.11 -4.40 -5.19
N PHE A 28 19.51 -5.30 -5.96
CA PHE A 28 19.16 -6.63 -5.52
C PHE A 28 20.17 -7.70 -5.95
N ALA A 29 21.32 -7.34 -6.53
CA ALA A 29 22.33 -8.25 -7.09
C ALA A 29 22.70 -9.42 -6.15
N ASP A 30 22.78 -9.16 -4.85
CA ASP A 30 23.15 -10.14 -3.82
C ASP A 30 22.08 -11.20 -3.55
N ILE A 31 20.85 -11.01 -4.03
CA ILE A 31 19.77 -11.99 -3.90
C ILE A 31 19.86 -12.96 -5.08
N PRO A 32 20.09 -14.27 -4.87
CA PRO A 32 20.10 -15.27 -5.96
C PRO A 32 18.82 -15.21 -6.79
N ALA A 33 18.94 -15.24 -8.12
CA ALA A 33 17.80 -15.10 -9.04
C ALA A 33 16.69 -16.15 -8.81
N ALA A 34 17.05 -17.36 -8.36
CA ALA A 34 16.12 -18.42 -8.02
C ALA A 34 15.23 -18.11 -6.80
N LEU A 35 15.66 -17.17 -5.94
CA LEU A 35 14.91 -16.72 -4.77
C LEU A 35 14.07 -15.46 -5.05
N ARG A 36 14.27 -14.80 -6.21
CA ARG A 36 13.52 -13.62 -6.59
C ARG A 36 12.16 -14.01 -7.18
N LEU A 37 11.13 -13.21 -6.88
CA LEU A 37 9.81 -13.40 -7.44
C LEU A 37 9.81 -12.91 -8.90
N ASN A 38 9.73 -13.84 -9.86
CA ASN A 38 9.75 -13.54 -11.30
C ASN A 38 8.34 -13.37 -11.90
N ARG A 39 7.37 -12.98 -11.07
CA ARG A 39 6.00 -12.69 -11.45
C ARG A 39 5.48 -11.52 -10.61
N PRO A 40 4.41 -10.83 -11.05
CA PRO A 40 3.72 -9.90 -10.18
C PRO A 40 3.22 -10.58 -8.90
N LEU A 41 3.05 -9.77 -7.84
CA LEU A 41 2.31 -10.20 -6.67
C LEU A 41 0.90 -10.62 -7.09
N ALA A 42 0.36 -11.62 -6.41
CA ALA A 42 -1.01 -12.08 -6.64
C ALA A 42 -1.98 -11.15 -5.89
N LEU A 43 -2.05 -9.90 -6.33
CA LEU A 43 -2.86 -8.83 -5.77
C LEU A 43 -3.59 -8.12 -6.91
N ASP A 44 -4.77 -7.59 -6.60
CA ASP A 44 -5.51 -6.74 -7.54
C ASP A 44 -4.76 -5.42 -7.79
N ALA A 45 -5.15 -4.73 -8.86
CA ALA A 45 -4.59 -3.42 -9.17
C ALA A 45 -4.82 -2.43 -8.03
N GLY A 46 -3.85 -1.55 -7.80
CA GLY A 46 -3.99 -0.48 -6.81
C GLY A 46 -5.16 0.44 -7.17
N LEU A 47 -5.94 0.80 -6.16
CA LEU A 47 -7.03 1.76 -6.26
C LEU A 47 -6.52 3.17 -5.94
N SER A 48 -7.17 4.20 -6.48
CA SER A 48 -6.95 5.58 -6.06
C SER A 48 -7.44 5.81 -4.63
N GLU A 49 -6.95 6.88 -4.00
CA GLU A 49 -7.35 7.24 -2.63
C GLU A 49 -8.88 7.37 -2.48
N GLN A 50 -9.56 7.94 -3.48
CA GLN A 50 -11.02 8.06 -3.47
C GLN A 50 -11.70 6.70 -3.59
N GLU A 51 -11.25 5.84 -4.51
CA GLU A 51 -11.81 4.50 -4.70
C GLU A 51 -11.62 3.64 -3.44
N VAL A 52 -10.44 3.71 -2.80
CA VAL A 52 -10.19 3.03 -1.52
C VAL A 52 -11.16 3.52 -0.45
N PHE A 53 -11.38 4.83 -0.36
CA PHE A 53 -12.30 5.41 0.63
C PHE A 53 -13.74 4.93 0.41
N GLU A 54 -14.21 4.94 -0.83
CA GLU A 54 -15.56 4.48 -1.19
C GLU A 54 -15.74 2.98 -0.91
N GLU A 55 -14.77 2.15 -1.26
CA GLU A 55 -14.79 0.70 -1.02
C GLU A 55 -14.82 0.39 0.49
N LEU A 56 -13.94 1.02 1.27
CA LEU A 56 -13.89 0.82 2.72
C LEU A 56 -15.17 1.29 3.40
N LYS A 57 -15.76 2.40 2.94
CA LYS A 57 -17.05 2.88 3.44
C LYS A 57 -18.17 1.88 3.13
N ALA A 58 -18.20 1.33 1.92
CA ALA A 58 -19.19 0.33 1.53
C ALA A 58 -19.04 -0.98 2.33
N LEU A 59 -17.80 -1.42 2.58
CA LEU A 59 -17.51 -2.57 3.43
C LEU A 59 -17.97 -2.35 4.87
N ALA A 60 -17.69 -1.18 5.46
CA ALA A 60 -18.09 -0.84 6.82
C ALA A 60 -19.63 -0.82 6.98
N ALA A 61 -20.35 -0.29 5.98
CA ALA A 61 -21.81 -0.22 5.97
C ALA A 61 -22.53 -1.60 5.96
N ARG A 62 -21.79 -2.69 5.80
CA ARG A 62 -22.33 -4.05 5.95
C ARG A 62 -22.51 -4.48 7.41
N SER A 63 -22.00 -3.70 8.36
CA SER A 63 -22.14 -3.92 9.80
C SER A 63 -23.00 -2.82 10.41
N THR A 64 -23.80 -3.14 11.42
CA THR A 64 -24.49 -2.14 12.24
C THR A 64 -23.50 -1.56 13.24
N SER A 65 -23.24 -0.24 13.18
CA SER A 65 -22.39 0.43 14.16
C SER A 65 -23.19 0.85 15.40
N ALA A 66 -22.47 1.16 16.49
CA ALA A 66 -23.08 1.76 17.68
C ALA A 66 -23.56 3.21 17.46
N GLU A 67 -23.22 3.83 16.32
CA GLU A 67 -23.77 5.13 15.89
C GLU A 67 -25.12 4.96 15.19
N ASP A 68 -25.33 3.82 14.50
CA ASP A 68 -26.59 3.50 13.83
C ASP A 68 -27.64 2.97 14.82
N GLU A 69 -27.22 2.17 15.79
CA GLU A 69 -28.08 1.59 16.82
C GLU A 69 -27.46 1.64 18.21
N ILE A 70 -28.31 1.85 19.23
CA ILE A 70 -27.86 1.89 20.62
C ILE A 70 -27.49 0.49 21.09
N SER A 71 -26.26 0.31 21.56
CA SER A 71 -25.77 -0.94 22.14
C SER A 71 -25.89 -0.94 23.66
N PHE A 72 -26.57 -1.94 24.22
CA PHE A 72 -26.67 -2.17 25.68
C PHE A 72 -25.81 -3.34 26.16
N LEU A 73 -24.83 -3.78 25.36
CA LEU A 73 -24.01 -4.95 25.66
C LEU A 73 -23.16 -4.78 26.94
N GLY A 74 -22.69 -3.56 27.21
CA GLY A 74 -21.92 -3.23 28.41
C GLY A 74 -20.60 -3.99 28.52
N ALA A 75 -20.35 -4.59 29.70
CA ALA A 75 -19.14 -5.38 29.98
C ALA A 75 -17.80 -4.65 29.73
N GLY A 76 -17.75 -3.35 30.03
CA GLY A 76 -16.55 -2.53 29.86
C GLY A 76 -16.46 -1.76 28.54
N MET A 77 -17.47 -1.90 27.66
CA MET A 77 -17.65 -1.10 26.45
C MET A 77 -18.98 -0.37 26.55
N TYR A 78 -18.98 0.97 26.38
CA TYR A 78 -20.13 1.84 26.58
C TYR A 78 -20.28 2.80 25.41
#